data_AF-A0A316R7T1-F1
#
_entry.id   AF-A0A316R7T1-F1
#
_cell.length_a   1.000
_cell.length_b   1.000
_cell.length_c   1.000
_cell.angle_alpha   90.00
_cell.angle_beta   90.00
_cell.angle_gamma   90.00
#
_symmetry.space_group_name_H-M   'P 1'
#
loop_
_entity.id
_entity.type
_entity.pdbx_description
1 polymer ?
#
loop_
_entity_poly.entity_id
_entity_poly.type
_entity_poly.pdbx_seq_one_letter_code
_entity_poly.pdbx_strand_id
1 'polypeptide(L)'
;MEKGNKAADNVSCTLLNTVEGQTGWIREVMIGRARRLAECGLTDITFMVIGQGIETMGAFLDKKPFRAKGQAASRFSVALDELFPPRYSALNGRGFLFANLRSSLTHLSVGSPHLVLAHTCDKAVHLSVKNKKTTLVLENLMDDYVAAWEKIIDRLAGGTLRIKPLAAASSAD
;
A
#
# COMPACT_ATOMS: atom_id res chain seq x y z
N MET A 1 -23.85 -15.80 40.21
CA MET A 1 -23.73 -16.22 38.80
C MET A 1 -24.39 -15.11 38.01
N GLU A 2 -23.67 -14.29 37.24
CA GLU A 2 -23.05 -14.66 35.97
C GLU A 2 -21.91 -13.67 35.68
N LYS A 3 -20.68 -14.17 35.48
CA LYS A 3 -19.52 -13.37 35.08
C LYS A 3 -19.56 -13.24 33.55
N GLY A 4 -20.08 -12.11 33.06
CA GLY A 4 -20.19 -11.81 31.64
C GLY A 4 -18.98 -11.05 31.09
N ASN A 5 -18.09 -11.81 30.47
CA ASN A 5 -17.26 -11.45 29.31
C ASN A 5 -16.13 -10.39 29.46
N LYS A 6 -14.95 -10.87 29.88
CA LYS A 6 -13.65 -10.30 29.51
C LYS A 6 -13.40 -10.54 28.01
N ALA A 7 -13.76 -9.59 27.17
CA ALA A 7 -13.32 -9.52 25.78
C ALA A 7 -12.76 -8.12 25.48
N ALA A 8 -11.79 -7.68 26.30
CA ALA A 8 -11.04 -6.44 26.07
C ALA A 8 -9.51 -6.65 26.22
N ASP A 9 -9.05 -7.90 26.32
CA ASP A 9 -7.64 -8.23 26.45
C ASP A 9 -7.13 -8.82 25.13
N ASN A 10 -6.43 -7.97 24.35
CA ASN A 10 -5.47 -8.27 23.27
C ASN A 10 -5.65 -7.41 22.01
N VAL A 11 -5.72 -6.08 22.15
CA VAL A 11 -5.13 -5.23 21.11
C VAL A 11 -3.65 -5.13 21.45
N SER A 12 -2.86 -6.12 21.03
CA SER A 12 -1.41 -6.00 21.02
C SER A 12 -1.08 -4.80 20.16
N CYS A 13 -0.71 -3.68 20.79
CA CYS A 13 -0.03 -2.60 20.12
C CYS A 13 1.33 -3.16 19.71
N THR A 14 1.39 -3.81 18.55
CA THR A 14 2.62 -4.44 18.07
C THR A 14 3.60 -3.32 17.80
N LEU A 15 4.58 -3.14 18.69
CA LEU A 15 5.72 -2.29 18.41
C LEU A 15 6.46 -2.92 17.23
N LEU A 16 6.38 -2.27 16.06
CA LEU A 16 7.07 -2.71 14.85
C LEU A 16 8.51 -2.22 14.89
N ASN A 17 9.26 -2.70 15.90
CA ASN A 17 10.63 -2.33 16.22
C ASN A 17 11.64 -3.47 16.05
N THR A 18 11.20 -4.64 15.59
CA THR A 18 12.06 -5.75 15.16
C THR A 18 11.82 -6.06 13.68
N VAL A 19 12.79 -6.69 13.04
CA VAL A 19 12.66 -7.13 11.64
C VAL A 19 11.53 -8.16 11.53
N GLU A 20 11.45 -9.11 12.46
CA GLU A 20 10.42 -10.16 12.49
C GLU A 20 9.04 -9.55 12.70
N GLY A 21 8.91 -8.61 13.64
CA GLY A 21 7.64 -7.94 13.92
C GLY A 21 7.17 -7.11 12.72
N GLN A 22 8.07 -6.35 12.09
CA GLN A 22 7.73 -5.50 10.95
C GLN A 22 7.42 -6.32 9.69
N THR A 23 8.19 -7.37 9.39
CA THR A 23 7.90 -8.26 8.25
C THR A 23 6.64 -9.09 8.47
N GLY A 24 6.39 -9.56 9.70
CA GLY A 24 5.14 -10.22 10.08
C GLY A 24 3.93 -9.31 9.87
N TRP A 25 4.01 -8.05 10.28
CA TRP A 25 2.97 -7.06 10.03
C TRP A 25 2.73 -6.80 8.55
N ILE A 26 3.79 -6.66 7.73
CA ILE A 26 3.64 -6.50 6.27
C ILE A 26 2.85 -7.68 5.70
N ARG A 27 3.24 -8.92 6.03
CA ARG A 27 2.58 -10.13 5.51
C ARG A 27 1.13 -10.24 5.95
N GLU A 28 0.83 -10.03 7.22
CA GLU A 28 -0.53 -10.19 7.73
C GLU A 28 -1.44 -9.03 7.32
N VAL A 29 -0.97 -7.79 7.51
CA VAL A 29 -1.78 -6.57 7.38
C VAL A 29 -1.74 -6.06 5.95
N MET A 30 -0.56 -5.78 5.41
CA MET A 30 -0.46 -5.10 4.12
C MET A 30 -0.75 -6.03 2.95
N ILE A 31 -0.31 -7.29 3.01
CA ILE A 31 -0.58 -8.31 1.99
C ILE A 31 -1.88 -9.07 2.32
N GLY A 32 -1.94 -9.71 3.48
CA GLY A 32 -3.02 -10.64 3.83
C GLY A 32 -4.40 -10.01 3.85
N ARG A 33 -4.55 -8.81 4.42
CA ARG A 33 -5.85 -8.11 4.43
C ARG A 33 -6.22 -7.58 3.05
N ALA A 34 -5.26 -7.10 2.27
CA ALA A 34 -5.53 -6.65 0.90
C ALA A 34 -6.04 -7.81 0.02
N ARG A 35 -5.45 -9.00 0.13
CA ARG A 35 -5.94 -10.22 -0.54
C ARG A 35 -7.36 -10.59 -0.12
N ARG A 36 -7.65 -10.62 1.18
CA ARG A 36 -9.00 -10.90 1.69
C ARG A 36 -10.04 -9.92 1.17
N LEU A 37 -9.71 -8.63 1.05
CA LEU A 37 -10.61 -7.64 0.47
C LEU A 37 -10.89 -7.93 -1.01
N ALA A 38 -9.87 -8.32 -1.78
CA ALA A 38 -10.04 -8.73 -3.18
C ALA A 38 -10.93 -9.98 -3.29
N GLU A 39 -10.67 -11.02 -2.48
CA GLU A 39 -11.42 -12.27 -2.45
C GLU A 39 -12.90 -12.06 -2.10
N CYS A 40 -13.21 -11.10 -1.22
CA CYS A 40 -14.58 -10.71 -0.88
C CYS A 40 -15.25 -9.84 -1.97
N GLY A 41 -14.58 -9.55 -3.09
CA GLY A 41 -15.12 -8.71 -4.16
C GLY A 41 -15.18 -7.21 -3.85
N LEU A 42 -14.56 -6.75 -2.75
CA LEU A 42 -14.55 -5.35 -2.33
C LEU A 42 -13.51 -4.55 -3.13
N THR A 43 -13.74 -4.45 -4.44
CA THR A 43 -12.75 -4.00 -5.43
C THR A 43 -12.24 -2.59 -5.16
N ASP A 44 -13.13 -1.60 -5.02
CA ASP A 44 -12.72 -0.20 -4.82
C ASP A 44 -11.96 0.00 -3.51
N ILE A 45 -12.43 -0.66 -2.43
CA ILE A 45 -11.76 -0.64 -1.13
C ILE A 45 -10.37 -1.29 -1.22
N THR A 46 -10.23 -2.35 -2.01
CA THR A 46 -8.93 -2.99 -2.24
C THR A 46 -7.98 -2.04 -2.96
N PHE A 47 -8.45 -1.32 -3.98
CA PHE A 47 -7.64 -0.28 -4.66
C PHE A 47 -7.22 0.84 -3.71
N MET A 48 -8.09 1.27 -2.79
CA MET A 48 -7.73 2.26 -1.76
C MET A 48 -6.61 1.74 -0.86
N VAL A 49 -6.72 0.50 -0.37
CA VAL A 49 -5.70 -0.12 0.48
C VAL A 49 -4.38 -0.25 -0.26
N ILE A 50 -4.39 -0.70 -1.52
CA ILE A 50 -3.20 -0.79 -2.37
C ILE A 50 -2.58 0.59 -2.57
N GLY A 51 -3.39 1.61 -2.90
CA GLY A 51 -2.93 2.99 -3.07
C GLY A 51 -2.20 3.50 -1.83
N GLN A 52 -2.77 3.28 -0.63
CA GLN A 52 -2.10 3.64 0.63
C GLN A 52 -0.83 2.80 0.84
N GLY A 53 -0.89 1.50 0.54
CA GLY A 53 0.24 0.59 0.71
C GLY A 53 1.45 0.97 -0.14
N ILE A 54 1.25 1.43 -1.38
CA ILE A 54 2.33 1.93 -2.24
C ILE A 54 3.02 3.14 -1.58
N GLU A 55 2.27 4.09 -1.02
CA GLU A 55 2.89 5.20 -0.27
C GLU A 55 3.65 4.69 0.96
N THR A 56 3.09 3.71 1.67
CA THR A 56 3.75 3.11 2.84
C THR A 56 5.06 2.44 2.45
N MET A 57 5.14 1.72 1.32
CA MET A 57 6.40 1.18 0.79
C MET A 57 7.43 2.29 0.58
N GLY A 58 7.03 3.40 -0.04
CA GLY A 58 7.90 4.55 -0.23
C GLY A 58 8.37 5.16 1.07
N ALA A 59 7.54 5.12 2.11
CA ALA A 59 7.96 5.52 3.44
C ALA A 59 9.03 4.60 4.04
N PHE A 60 9.14 3.33 3.65
CA PHE A 60 10.29 2.49 4.03
C PHE A 60 11.58 2.91 3.31
N LEU A 61 11.48 3.32 2.05
CA LEU A 61 12.62 3.77 1.23
C LEU A 61 13.12 5.17 1.62
N ASP A 62 12.22 6.01 2.15
CA ASP A 62 12.54 7.36 2.63
C ASP A 62 13.33 7.32 3.96
N LYS A 63 14.28 8.24 4.13
CA LYS A 63 15.03 8.43 5.39
C LYS A 63 14.21 9.13 6.49
N LYS A 64 13.17 9.89 6.14
CA LYS A 64 12.34 10.64 7.11
C LYS A 64 11.35 9.73 7.84
N PRO A 65 10.96 10.03 9.10
CA PRO A 65 9.96 9.24 9.83
C PRO A 65 8.64 9.04 9.06
N PHE A 66 7.89 7.96 9.35
CA PHE A 66 6.60 7.68 8.68
C PHE A 66 5.64 8.89 8.72
N ARG A 67 5.61 9.63 9.85
CA ARG A 67 4.72 10.79 10.06
C ARG A 67 5.19 12.10 9.40
N ALA A 68 6.30 12.09 8.66
CA ALA A 68 6.81 13.30 8.02
C ALA A 68 5.80 13.85 6.99
N LYS A 69 5.44 15.13 7.13
CA LYS A 69 4.46 15.81 6.26
C LYS A 69 5.04 16.06 4.86
N GLY A 70 4.14 16.18 3.88
CA GLY A 70 4.49 16.55 2.51
C GLY A 70 5.32 15.51 1.75
N GLN A 71 5.36 14.26 2.21
CA GLN A 71 6.11 13.18 1.55
C GLN A 71 5.24 12.22 0.73
N ALA A 72 3.91 12.37 0.73
CA ALA A 72 3.01 11.40 0.12
C ALA A 72 3.31 11.18 -1.37
N ALA A 73 3.42 12.26 -2.14
CA ALA A 73 3.70 12.20 -3.57
C ALA A 73 5.08 11.59 -3.88
N SER A 74 6.13 12.04 -3.17
CA SER A 74 7.48 11.53 -3.39
C SER A 74 7.61 10.06 -3.00
N ARG A 75 7.05 9.66 -1.87
CA ARG A 75 7.05 8.25 -1.41
C ARG A 75 6.30 7.35 -2.37
N PHE A 76 5.11 7.76 -2.79
CA PHE A 76 4.33 6.99 -3.75
C PHE A 76 5.10 6.80 -5.06
N SER A 77 5.70 7.86 -5.60
CA SER A 77 6.50 7.76 -6.84
C SER A 77 7.73 6.88 -6.68
N VAL A 78 8.53 7.06 -5.63
CA VAL A 78 9.74 6.27 -5.37
C VAL A 78 9.42 4.78 -5.20
N ALA A 79 8.29 4.44 -4.57
CA ALA A 79 7.85 3.06 -4.47
C ALA A 79 7.59 2.45 -5.85
N LEU A 80 6.89 3.17 -6.74
CA LEU A 80 6.66 2.70 -8.11
C LEU A 80 7.97 2.56 -8.91
N ASP A 81 8.90 3.50 -8.73
CA ASP A 81 10.17 3.51 -9.44
C ASP A 81 11.08 2.33 -9.03
N GLU A 82 11.13 2.00 -7.73
CA GLU A 82 12.06 0.99 -7.20
C GLU A 82 11.49 -0.42 -7.07
N LEU A 83 10.17 -0.56 -6.85
CA LEU A 83 9.58 -1.82 -6.42
C LEU A 83 8.64 -2.43 -7.46
N PHE A 84 8.05 -1.63 -8.34
CA PHE A 84 7.08 -2.09 -9.34
C PHE A 84 7.72 -2.29 -10.72
N PRO A 85 7.05 -3.00 -11.65
CA PRO A 85 7.47 -3.02 -13.05
C PRO A 85 7.57 -1.60 -13.65
N PRO A 86 8.51 -1.32 -14.57
CA PRO A 86 8.74 0.03 -15.12
C PRO A 86 7.52 0.70 -15.78
N ARG A 87 6.50 -0.07 -16.16
CA ARG A 87 5.25 0.47 -16.73
C ARG A 87 4.51 1.36 -15.72
N TYR A 88 4.64 1.11 -14.42
CA TYR A 88 4.00 1.93 -13.38
C TYR A 88 4.63 3.31 -13.24
N SER A 89 5.97 3.38 -13.20
CA SER A 89 6.70 4.65 -13.12
C SER A 89 6.46 5.49 -14.39
N ALA A 90 6.52 4.86 -15.57
CA ALA A 90 6.19 5.51 -16.83
C ALA A 90 4.77 6.11 -16.81
N LEU A 91 3.79 5.34 -16.33
CA LEU A 91 2.41 5.80 -16.23
C LEU A 91 2.22 6.88 -15.15
N ASN A 92 2.96 6.81 -14.05
CA ASN A 92 2.95 7.82 -12.99
C ASN A 92 3.70 9.11 -13.37
N GLY A 93 4.10 9.27 -14.63
CA GLY A 93 4.68 10.52 -15.14
C GLY A 93 3.81 11.74 -14.78
N ARG A 94 4.45 12.79 -14.24
CA ARG A 94 3.79 13.97 -13.65
C ARG A 94 2.79 13.66 -12.52
N GLY A 95 2.94 12.50 -11.86
CA GLY A 95 2.13 12.08 -10.72
C GLY A 95 0.74 11.56 -11.08
N PHE A 96 0.52 11.01 -12.29
CA PHE A 96 -0.82 10.56 -12.71
C PHE A 96 -1.42 9.50 -11.78
N LEU A 97 -0.69 8.41 -11.46
CA LEU A 97 -1.20 7.38 -10.56
C LEU A 97 -1.34 7.93 -9.14
N PHE A 98 -0.40 8.75 -8.69
CA PHE A 98 -0.54 9.44 -7.41
C PHE A 98 -1.81 10.27 -7.34
N ALA A 99 -2.10 11.11 -8.34
CA ALA A 99 -3.28 11.95 -8.36
C ALA A 99 -4.58 11.13 -8.39
N ASN A 100 -4.67 10.12 -9.27
CA ASN A 100 -5.92 9.44 -9.55
C ASN A 100 -6.20 8.24 -8.62
N LEU A 101 -5.17 7.47 -8.25
CA LEU A 101 -5.31 6.32 -7.36
C LEU A 101 -5.10 6.71 -5.89
N ARG A 102 -4.04 7.47 -5.59
CA ARG A 102 -3.71 7.79 -4.19
C ARG A 102 -4.45 9.02 -3.65
N SER A 103 -4.49 10.12 -4.39
CA SER A 103 -5.12 11.37 -3.92
C SER A 103 -6.64 11.32 -4.08
N SER A 104 -7.17 11.04 -5.28
CA SER A 104 -8.62 10.96 -5.46
C SER A 104 -9.23 9.76 -4.73
N LEU A 105 -8.82 8.54 -5.10
CA LEU A 105 -9.48 7.35 -4.57
C LEU A 105 -9.11 7.08 -3.11
N THR A 106 -7.83 7.02 -2.76
CA THR A 106 -7.45 6.63 -1.38
C THR A 106 -7.68 7.74 -0.36
N HIS A 107 -7.37 9.01 -0.69
CA HIS A 107 -7.50 10.11 0.27
C HIS A 107 -8.92 10.67 0.36
N LEU A 108 -9.67 10.74 -0.76
CA LEU A 108 -11.03 11.30 -0.77
C LEU A 108 -12.13 10.24 -0.88
N SER A 109 -11.81 8.98 -1.17
CA SER A 109 -12.80 7.94 -1.53
C SER A 109 -13.63 8.29 -2.76
N VAL A 110 -13.06 9.06 -3.69
CA VAL A 110 -13.72 9.49 -4.93
C VAL A 110 -12.98 8.93 -6.13
N GLY A 111 -13.71 8.30 -7.04
CA GLY A 111 -13.16 7.78 -8.30
C GLY A 111 -12.59 8.90 -9.19
N SER A 112 -11.77 8.49 -10.16
CA SER A 112 -11.24 9.41 -11.18
C SER A 112 -11.91 9.17 -12.53
N PRO A 113 -12.26 10.22 -13.29
CA PRO A 113 -12.76 10.06 -14.66
C PRO A 113 -11.69 9.48 -15.62
N HIS A 114 -10.43 9.47 -15.21
CA HIS A 114 -9.29 8.98 -15.99
C HIS A 114 -8.84 7.57 -15.60
N LEU A 115 -9.45 6.97 -14.59
CA LEU A 115 -9.09 5.66 -14.06
C LEU A 115 -10.29 4.73 -14.10
N VAL A 116 -10.14 3.58 -14.75
CA VAL A 116 -11.12 2.50 -14.72
C VAL A 116 -10.59 1.43 -13.77
N LEU A 117 -11.40 1.09 -12.78
CA LEU A 117 -11.12 0.03 -11.81
C LEU A 117 -11.87 -1.23 -12.24
N ALA A 118 -11.15 -2.28 -12.57
CA ALA A 118 -11.70 -3.58 -12.91
C ALA A 118 -11.25 -4.62 -11.88
N HIS A 119 -12.15 -5.51 -11.48
CA HIS A 119 -11.82 -6.63 -10.59
C HIS A 119 -11.00 -7.68 -11.37
N THR A 120 -11.62 -8.26 -12.39
CA THR A 120 -11.00 -9.18 -13.35
C THR A 120 -11.29 -8.72 -14.78
N CYS A 121 -10.30 -8.87 -15.66
CA CYS A 121 -10.47 -8.78 -17.11
C CYS A 121 -9.27 -9.44 -17.81
N ASP A 122 -9.20 -9.35 -19.14
CA ASP A 122 -8.00 -9.72 -19.87
C ASP A 122 -6.77 -8.98 -19.31
N LYS A 123 -5.75 -9.76 -18.92
CA LYS A 123 -4.48 -9.25 -18.36
C LYS A 123 -3.80 -8.25 -19.30
N ALA A 124 -4.01 -8.37 -20.61
CA ALA A 124 -3.47 -7.42 -21.59
C ALA A 124 -4.00 -5.99 -21.42
N VAL A 125 -5.16 -5.83 -20.77
CA VAL A 125 -5.79 -4.52 -20.55
C VAL A 125 -5.21 -3.83 -19.31
N HIS A 126 -4.54 -4.55 -18.40
CA HIS A 126 -3.87 -3.94 -17.25
C HIS A 126 -2.78 -2.97 -17.72
N LEU A 127 -2.81 -1.72 -17.23
CA LEU A 127 -1.82 -0.73 -17.65
C LEU A 127 -2.22 0.04 -18.91
N SER A 128 -3.28 -0.40 -19.60
CA SER A 128 -3.61 0.09 -20.93
C SER A 128 -4.37 1.42 -20.87
N VAL A 129 -4.11 2.27 -21.86
CA VAL A 129 -4.81 3.55 -22.03
C VAL A 129 -5.72 3.44 -23.24
N LYS A 130 -7.03 3.59 -23.04
CA LYS A 130 -8.04 3.62 -24.10
C LYS A 130 -8.99 4.77 -23.84
N ASN A 131 -9.28 5.57 -24.87
CA ASN A 131 -10.18 6.74 -24.77
C ASN A 131 -9.81 7.69 -23.61
N LYS A 132 -8.51 7.95 -23.42
CA LYS A 132 -7.95 8.78 -22.33
C LYS A 132 -8.24 8.26 -20.91
N LYS A 133 -8.61 6.98 -20.78
CA LYS A 133 -8.78 6.29 -19.51
C LYS A 133 -7.75 5.19 -19.37
N THR A 134 -7.13 5.13 -18.21
CA THR A 134 -6.20 4.07 -17.82
C THR A 134 -6.96 2.99 -17.08
N THR A 135 -6.79 1.73 -17.47
CA THR A 135 -7.41 0.59 -16.76
C THR A 135 -6.44 -0.02 -15.77
N LEU A 136 -6.87 -0.11 -14.51
CA LEU A 136 -6.24 -0.95 -13.49
C LEU A 136 -7.10 -2.19 -13.29
N VAL A 137 -6.43 -3.33 -13.28
CA VAL A 137 -7.04 -4.65 -13.09
C VAL A 137 -6.54 -5.16 -11.76
N LEU A 138 -7.46 -5.47 -10.85
CA LEU A 138 -7.13 -5.72 -9.46
C LEU A 138 -6.23 -6.94 -9.30
N GLU A 139 -6.51 -8.05 -10.00
CA GLU A 139 -5.67 -9.25 -9.93
C GLU A 139 -4.22 -8.98 -10.32
N ASN A 140 -4.01 -8.33 -11.46
CA ASN A 140 -2.66 -7.96 -11.92
C ASN A 140 -1.98 -7.00 -10.94
N LEU A 141 -2.71 -5.97 -10.47
CA LEU A 141 -2.17 -5.01 -9.52
C LEU A 141 -1.81 -5.69 -8.18
N MET A 142 -2.62 -6.65 -7.74
CA MET A 142 -2.40 -7.39 -6.50
C MET A 142 -1.12 -8.23 -6.59
N ASP A 143 -0.87 -8.90 -7.72
CA ASP A 143 0.37 -9.65 -7.95
C ASP A 143 1.61 -8.73 -7.84
N ASP A 144 1.58 -7.59 -8.54
CA ASP A 144 2.67 -6.60 -8.51
C ASP A 144 2.85 -5.98 -7.12
N TYR A 145 1.74 -5.69 -6.43
CA TYR A 145 1.71 -5.13 -5.09
C TYR A 145 2.31 -6.09 -4.06
N VAL A 146 2.00 -7.39 -4.14
CA VAL A 146 2.60 -8.40 -3.26
C VAL A 146 4.09 -8.54 -3.56
N ALA A 147 4.48 -8.62 -4.84
CA ALA A 147 5.89 -8.70 -5.21
C ALA A 147 6.69 -7.48 -4.71
N ALA A 148 6.10 -6.29 -4.74
CA ALA A 148 6.72 -5.08 -4.19
C ALA A 148 6.89 -5.14 -2.66
N TRP A 149 5.92 -5.69 -1.92
CA TRP A 149 6.07 -5.90 -0.47
C TRP A 149 7.11 -6.96 -0.12
N GLU A 150 7.19 -8.07 -0.87
CA GLU A 150 8.22 -9.08 -0.66
C GLU A 150 9.63 -8.49 -0.86
N LYS A 151 9.82 -7.59 -1.84
CA LYS A 151 11.08 -6.83 -1.96
C LYS A 151 11.42 -6.00 -0.72
N ILE A 152 10.43 -5.36 -0.07
CA ILE A 152 10.66 -4.64 1.19
C ILE A 152 11.04 -5.61 2.31
N ILE A 153 10.34 -6.74 2.41
CA ILE A 153 10.63 -7.79 3.40
C ILE A 153 12.05 -8.31 3.24
N ASP A 154 12.47 -8.65 2.02
CA ASP A 154 13.82 -9.14 1.72
C ASP A 154 14.88 -8.10 2.08
N ARG A 155 14.64 -6.82 1.77
CA ARG A 155 15.57 -5.74 2.13
C ARG A 155 15.65 -5.51 3.64
N LEU A 156 14.56 -5.65 4.38
CA LEU A 156 14.55 -5.58 5.85
C LEU A 156 15.29 -6.77 6.46
N ALA A 157 15.01 -8.00 6.00
CA ALA A 157 15.67 -9.22 6.47
C ALA A 157 17.17 -9.23 6.14
N GLY A 158 17.54 -8.73 4.95
CA GLY A 158 18.94 -8.59 4.51
C GLY A 158 19.65 -7.36 5.07
N GLY A 159 18.99 -6.53 5.90
CA GLY A 159 19.58 -5.36 6.55
C GLY A 159 19.90 -4.18 5.63
N THR A 160 19.47 -4.21 4.37
CA THR A 160 19.64 -3.09 3.42
C THR A 160 18.60 -1.99 3.62
N LEU A 161 17.46 -2.32 4.22
CA LEU A 161 16.52 -1.36 4.81
C LEU A 161 16.55 -1.44 6.33
N ARG A 162 16.49 -0.28 6.98
CA ARG A 162 16.41 -0.20 8.44
C ARG A 162 14.98 -0.44 8.90
N ILE A 163 14.84 -1.06 10.06
CA ILE A 163 13.57 -1.05 10.79
C ILE A 163 13.11 0.39 11.01
N LYS A 164 11.80 0.59 10.91
CA LYS A 164 11.22 1.91 11.03
C LYS A 164 10.04 1.86 12.00
N PRO A 165 10.24 2.33 13.25
CA PRO A 165 9.21 2.24 14.27
C PRO A 165 7.90 2.90 13.81
N LEU A 166 6.80 2.16 13.86
CA LEU A 166 5.46 2.64 13.54
C LEU A 166 4.74 3.30 14.76
N ALA A 167 5.37 3.28 15.94
CA ALA A 167 5.07 4.06 17.15
C ALA A 167 6.40 4.28 17.92
N ALA A 168 6.67 5.35 18.66
CA ALA A 168 5.81 6.22 19.45
C ALA A 168 5.66 7.65 18.91
N ALA A 169 4.61 8.32 19.37
CA ALA A 169 4.60 9.77 19.44
C ALA A 169 5.92 10.25 20.06
N SER A 170 6.58 11.24 19.46
CA SER A 170 7.22 12.23 20.31
C SER A 170 6.11 12.69 21.25
N SER A 171 6.26 12.45 22.55
CA SER A 171 5.77 13.39 23.54
C SER A 171 6.28 14.75 23.08
N ALA A 172 5.45 15.47 22.33
CA ALA A 172 5.68 16.87 22.06
C ALA A 172 5.33 17.58 23.37
N ASP A 173 6.28 18.40 23.80
CA ASP A 173 6.28 19.21 25.01
C ASP A 173 4.97 19.97 25.25
#